data_AF-A0A3M1FQC9-F1
#
_entry.id   AF-A0A3M1FQC9-F1
#
_cell.length_a   1.000
_cell.length_b   1.000
_cell.length_c   1.000
_cell.angle_alpha   90.00
_cell.angle_beta   90.00
_cell.angle_gamma   90.00
#
_symmetry.space_group_name_H-M   'P 1'
#
loop_
_entity.id
_entity.type
_entity.pdbx_description
1 polymer ?
#
loop_
_entity_poly.entity_id
_entity_poly.type
_entity_poly.pdbx_seq_one_letter_code
_entity_poly.pdbx_strand_id
1 'polypeptide(L)'
;MAVLHVLEEYPEFALASREAKELAVHFKTSTGIKRSSKGWAVLVPKNVLDELSFLALLEREDSGVEYDDYGDEESQREYEEYQREIRNEVIQPLIEELQEYEDSWARSEEDGWFYED
;
A
#
# COMPACT_ATOMS: atom_id res chain seq x y z
N MET A 1 7.86 -17.55 6.36
CA MET A 1 6.98 -16.52 5.76
C MET A 1 5.62 -16.64 6.40
N ALA A 2 5.05 -15.54 6.92
CA ALA A 2 3.70 -15.55 7.46
C ALA A 2 2.69 -15.75 6.33
N VAL A 3 1.70 -16.61 6.53
CA VAL A 3 0.61 -16.82 5.56
C VAL A 3 -0.37 -15.66 5.71
N LEU A 4 -0.57 -14.91 4.63
CA LEU A 4 -1.53 -13.80 4.58
C LEU A 4 -2.83 -14.27 3.94
N HIS A 5 -3.94 -13.81 4.51
CA HIS A 5 -5.30 -14.16 4.12
C HIS A 5 -6.04 -12.90 3.63
N VAL A 6 -6.94 -13.07 2.67
CA VAL A 6 -7.78 -11.98 2.18
C VAL A 6 -8.75 -11.56 3.27
N LEU A 7 -8.70 -10.28 3.63
CA LEU A 7 -9.66 -9.64 4.53
C LEU A 7 -10.84 -9.09 3.73
N GLU A 8 -10.57 -8.15 2.83
CA GLU A 8 -11.59 -7.42 2.07
C GLU A 8 -11.07 -7.03 0.67
N GLU A 9 -11.99 -6.79 -0.27
CA GLU A 9 -11.71 -6.33 -1.62
C GLU A 9 -12.21 -4.90 -1.84
N TYR A 10 -11.36 -4.06 -2.43
CA TYR A 10 -11.64 -2.67 -2.78
C TYR A 10 -11.53 -2.48 -4.29
N PRO A 11 -12.34 -1.60 -4.90
CA PRO A 11 -12.24 -1.29 -6.32
C PRO A 11 -10.94 -0.55 -6.66
N GLU A 12 -10.48 0.32 -5.77
CA GLU A 12 -9.37 1.25 -5.98
C GLU A 12 -8.13 0.88 -5.15
N PHE A 13 -6.95 1.10 -5.74
CA PHE A 13 -5.67 0.82 -5.08
C PHE A 13 -5.47 1.69 -3.84
N ALA A 14 -5.81 2.98 -3.95
CA ALA A 14 -5.62 3.95 -2.89
C ALA A 14 -6.34 3.52 -1.61
N LEU A 15 -7.62 3.13 -1.72
CA LEU A 15 -8.41 2.63 -0.59
C LEU A 15 -7.81 1.35 0.03
N ALA A 16 -7.48 0.36 -0.80
CA ALA A 16 -6.83 -0.87 -0.32
C ALA A 16 -5.49 -0.60 0.37
N SER A 17 -4.71 0.35 -0.14
CA SER A 17 -3.40 0.69 0.42
C SER A 17 -3.49 1.44 1.74
N ARG A 18 -4.48 2.33 1.88
CA ARG A 18 -4.76 3.02 3.13
C ARG A 18 -5.17 2.02 4.19
N GLU A 19 -6.14 1.18 3.89
CA GLU A 19 -6.62 0.15 4.81
C GLU A 19 -5.49 -0.79 5.24
N ALA A 20 -4.70 -1.31 4.28
CA ALA A 20 -3.59 -2.20 4.59
C ALA A 20 -2.54 -1.52 5.50
N LYS A 21 -2.28 -0.22 5.29
CA LYS A 21 -1.35 0.57 6.11
C LYS A 21 -1.90 0.78 7.52
N GLU A 22 -3.15 1.18 7.65
CA GLU A 22 -3.81 1.39 8.95
C GLU A 22 -3.80 0.09 9.78
N LEU A 23 -4.14 -1.04 9.16
CA LEU A 23 -4.07 -2.36 9.79
C LEU A 23 -2.63 -2.74 10.18
N ALA A 24 -1.64 -2.45 9.34
CA ALA A 24 -0.24 -2.72 9.67
C ALA A 24 0.24 -1.92 10.90
N VAL A 25 -0.15 -0.65 10.98
CA VAL A 25 0.19 0.23 12.11
C VAL A 25 -0.53 -0.21 13.38
N HIS A 26 -1.84 -0.46 13.29
CA HIS A 26 -2.66 -0.84 14.44
C HIS A 26 -2.21 -2.16 15.06
N PHE A 27 -2.05 -3.19 14.24
CA PHE A 27 -1.69 -4.54 14.70
C PHE A 27 -0.18 -4.80 14.75
N LYS A 28 0.65 -3.81 14.40
CA LYS A 28 2.12 -3.90 14.35
C LYS A 28 2.62 -5.15 13.62
N THR A 29 1.95 -5.46 12.51
CA THR A 29 2.21 -6.68 11.74
C THR A 29 2.31 -6.37 10.26
N SER A 30 2.92 -7.28 9.50
CA SER A 30 3.01 -7.15 8.06
C SER A 30 1.66 -7.48 7.43
N THR A 31 1.09 -6.51 6.73
CA THR A 31 -0.05 -6.68 5.83
C THR A 31 0.45 -6.66 4.38
N GLY A 32 -0.45 -6.97 3.44
CA GLY A 32 -0.14 -6.95 2.02
C GLY A 32 -1.34 -6.51 1.19
N ILE A 33 -1.08 -6.27 -0.09
CA ILE A 33 -2.10 -5.91 -1.07
C ILE A 33 -1.88 -6.78 -2.29
N LYS A 34 -2.95 -7.29 -2.90
CA LYS A 34 -2.89 -8.11 -4.10
C LYS A 34 -3.96 -7.69 -5.10
N ARG A 35 -3.61 -7.64 -6.39
CA ARG A 35 -4.59 -7.44 -7.46
C ARG A 35 -5.56 -8.63 -7.51
N SER A 36 -6.87 -8.36 -7.51
CA SER A 36 -7.94 -9.35 -7.69
C SER A 36 -8.66 -9.12 -9.03
N SER A 37 -9.55 -10.03 -9.41
CA SER A 37 -10.38 -9.86 -10.63
C SER A 37 -11.37 -8.71 -10.53
N LYS A 38 -11.67 -8.22 -9.31
CA LYS A 38 -12.64 -7.15 -9.04
C LYS A 38 -11.99 -5.84 -8.62
N GLY A 39 -10.68 -5.84 -8.37
CA GLY A 39 -9.97 -4.68 -7.84
C GLY A 39 -8.69 -5.08 -7.11
N TRP A 40 -8.64 -4.76 -5.82
CA TRP A 40 -7.49 -4.95 -4.93
C TRP A 40 -7.94 -5.58 -3.63
N ALA A 41 -7.29 -6.67 -3.24
CA ALA A 41 -7.54 -7.38 -1.99
C ALA A 41 -6.50 -6.99 -0.94
N VAL A 42 -6.96 -6.65 0.26
CA VAL A 42 -6.12 -6.45 1.43
C VAL A 42 -5.85 -7.81 2.07
N LEU A 43 -4.58 -8.07 2.37
CA LEU A 43 -4.08 -9.31 2.93
C LEU A 43 -3.58 -9.07 4.35
N VAL A 44 -4.05 -9.86 5.30
CA VAL A 44 -3.65 -9.78 6.72
C VAL A 44 -3.25 -11.15 7.25
N PRO A 45 -2.36 -11.23 8.26
CA PRO A 45 -2.06 -12.51 8.89
C PRO A 45 -3.25 -12.99 9.74
N LYS A 46 -3.33 -14.32 9.91
CA LYS A 46 -4.51 -14.98 10.50
C LYS A 46 -4.93 -14.44 11.87
N ASN A 47 -3.96 -14.09 12.71
CA ASN A 47 -4.21 -13.52 14.04
C ASN A 47 -5.03 -12.22 13.99
N VAL A 48 -4.75 -11.35 13.02
CA VAL A 48 -5.50 -10.10 12.83
C VAL A 48 -6.90 -10.38 12.31
N LEU A 49 -7.03 -11.33 11.38
CA LEU A 49 -8.32 -11.73 10.84
C LEU A 49 -9.23 -12.31 11.93
N ASP A 50 -8.69 -13.15 12.81
CA ASP A 50 -9.42 -13.75 13.93
C ASP A 50 -9.83 -12.66 14.96
N GLU A 51 -8.98 -11.67 15.22
CA GLU A 51 -9.25 -10.56 16.15
C GLU A 51 -10.34 -9.61 15.61
N LEU A 52 -10.26 -9.21 14.34
CA LEU A 52 -11.31 -8.40 13.69
C LEU A 52 -12.65 -9.14 13.64
N SER A 53 -12.62 -10.45 13.37
CA SER A 53 -13.82 -11.28 13.38
C SER A 53 -14.47 -11.34 14.77
N PHE A 54 -13.66 -11.36 15.83
CA PHE A 54 -14.12 -11.34 17.21
C PHE A 54 -14.70 -9.97 17.61
N LEU A 55 -14.06 -8.87 17.21
CA LEU A 55 -14.57 -7.51 17.44
C LEU A 55 -15.92 -7.28 16.75
N ALA A 56 -16.07 -7.74 15.50
CA ALA A 56 -17.33 -7.65 14.77
C ALA A 56 -18.48 -8.46 15.44
N LEU A 57 -18.16 -9.50 16.20
CA LEU A 57 -19.15 -10.24 16.99
C LEU A 57 -19.53 -9.51 18.27
N LEU A 58 -18.59 -8.80 18.91
CA LEU A 58 -18.81 -7.99 20.12
C LEU A 58 -19.65 -6.75 19.84
N GLU A 59 -19.40 -6.04 18.73
CA GLU A 59 -20.20 -4.86 18.33
C GLU A 59 -21.67 -5.18 18.06
N ARG A 60 -22.00 -6.45 17.83
CA ARG A 60 -23.37 -6.91 17.58
C ARG A 60 -24.22 -7.03 18.84
N GLU A 61 -23.61 -7.06 20.04
CA GLU A 61 -24.32 -7.06 21.32
C GLU A 61 -24.54 -5.65 21.92
N ASP A 62 -23.86 -4.61 21.38
CA ASP A 62 -23.98 -3.23 21.84
C ASP A 62 -24.37 -2.30 20.67
N SER A 63 -25.57 -2.52 20.12
CA SER A 63 -26.09 -1.70 19.01
C SER A 63 -26.41 -0.28 19.51
N GLY A 64 -25.48 0.65 19.32
CA GLY A 64 -25.69 2.05 19.69
C GLY A 64 -24.72 3.06 19.12
N VAL A 65 -23.96 2.73 18.06
CA VAL A 65 -23.07 3.71 17.42
C VAL A 65 -23.55 3.97 16.00
N GLU A 66 -24.24 5.10 15.85
CA GLU A 66 -24.54 5.75 14.58
C GLU A 66 -23.19 6.05 13.88
N TYR A 67 -22.92 5.39 12.76
CA TYR A 67 -21.80 5.78 11.90
C TYR A 67 -22.17 7.11 11.26
N ASP A 68 -21.66 8.18 11.85
CA ASP A 68 -21.75 9.53 11.30
C ASP A 68 -20.90 9.58 10.03
N ASP A 69 -21.59 9.63 8.89
CA ASP A 69 -21.05 9.88 7.56
C ASP A 69 -20.62 11.36 7.44
N TYR A 70 -19.56 11.73 8.16
CA TYR A 70 -18.86 12.99 7.94
C TYR A 70 -17.62 12.70 7.09
N GLY A 71 -17.82 12.63 5.77
CA GLY A 71 -16.77 12.92 4.80
C GLY A 71 -16.31 14.36 4.98
N ASP A 72 -15.42 14.59 5.93
CA ASP A 72 -14.94 15.90 6.29
C ASP A 72 -14.02 16.43 5.18
N GLU A 73 -14.24 17.66 4.71
CA GLU A 73 -13.39 18.33 3.70
C GLU A 73 -11.91 18.38 4.15
N GLU A 74 -11.68 18.31 5.47
CA GLU A 74 -10.36 18.20 6.08
C GLU A 74 -9.63 16.91 5.68
N SER A 75 -10.34 15.77 5.63
CA SER A 75 -9.76 14.47 5.22
C SER A 75 -9.34 14.44 3.74
N GLN A 76 -10.03 15.20 2.88
CA GLN A 76 -9.67 15.34 1.46
C GLN A 76 -8.43 16.21 1.29
N ARG A 77 -8.27 17.27 2.08
CA ARG A 77 -7.06 18.12 2.04
C ARG A 77 -5.83 17.38 2.55
N GLU A 78 -5.98 16.59 3.61
CA GLU A 78 -4.89 15.75 4.14
C GLU A 78 -4.45 14.71 3.10
N TYR A 79 -5.39 14.15 2.33
CA TYR A 79 -5.08 13.24 1.22
C TYR A 79 -4.29 13.93 0.09
N GLU A 80 -4.69 15.13 -0.32
CA GLU A 80 -3.96 15.89 -1.35
C GLU A 80 -2.54 16.28 -0.89
N GLU A 81 -2.38 16.60 0.39
CA GLU A 81 -1.08 16.92 0.98
C GLU A 81 -0.19 15.68 1.06
N TYR A 82 -0.71 14.55 1.51
CA TYR A 82 0.01 13.27 1.55
C TYR A 82 0.44 12.79 0.16
N GLN A 83 -0.43 12.92 -0.85
CA GLN A 83 -0.09 12.59 -2.25
C GLN A 83 1.01 13.51 -2.81
N ARG A 84 1.03 14.78 -2.40
CA ARG A 84 2.07 15.73 -2.80
C ARG A 84 3.41 15.39 -2.12
N GLU A 85 3.39 15.04 -0.85
CA GLU A 85 4.58 14.65 -0.08
C GLU A 85 5.21 13.37 -0.65
N ILE A 86 4.43 12.31 -0.87
CA ILE A 86 4.93 11.07 -1.50
C ILE A 86 5.54 11.34 -2.89
N ARG A 87 4.88 12.16 -3.70
CA ARG A 87 5.37 12.47 -5.05
C ARG A 87 6.73 13.15 -5.01
N ASN A 88 6.94 14.06 -4.07
CA ASN A 88 8.15 14.86 -4.00
C ASN A 88 9.28 14.14 -3.23
N GLU A 89 8.97 13.44 -2.14
CA GLU A 89 9.99 12.79 -1.31
C GLU A 89 10.41 11.41 -1.82
N VAL A 90 9.51 10.69 -2.49
CA VAL A 90 9.75 9.31 -2.89
C VAL A 90 9.86 9.21 -4.40
N ILE A 91 8.85 9.69 -5.13
CA ILE A 91 8.77 9.46 -6.58
C ILE A 91 9.82 10.28 -7.34
N GLN A 92 10.03 11.56 -7.00
CA GLN A 92 11.06 12.39 -7.64
C GLN A 92 12.47 11.81 -7.54
N PRO A 93 13.01 11.47 -6.35
CA PRO A 93 14.35 10.90 -6.27
C PRO A 93 14.46 9.55 -6.97
N LEU A 94 13.41 8.71 -6.94
CA LEU A 94 13.38 7.47 -7.73
C LEU A 94 13.46 7.72 -9.24
N ILE A 95 12.81 8.78 -9.75
CA ILE A 95 12.89 9.16 -11.17
C ILE A 95 14.28 9.71 -11.51
N GLU A 96 14.86 10.54 -10.64
CA GLU A 96 16.22 11.07 -10.83
C GLU A 96 17.26 9.95 -10.79
N GLU A 97 17.16 9.01 -9.84
CA GLU A 97 18.00 7.81 -9.80
C GLU A 97 17.90 7.02 -11.11
N LEU A 98 16.68 6.74 -11.59
CA LEU A 98 16.47 6.00 -12.84
C LEU A 98 17.05 6.73 -14.07
N GLN A 99 16.97 8.07 -14.11
CA GLN A 99 17.57 8.86 -15.19
C GLN A 99 19.11 8.87 -15.11
N GLU A 100 19.70 8.94 -13.92
CA GLU A 100 21.16 8.79 -13.73
C GLU A 100 21.66 7.40 -14.12
N TYR A 101 20.86 6.35 -13.90
CA TYR A 101 21.16 5.00 -14.41
C TYR A 101 21.09 4.90 -15.94
N GLU A 102 20.14 5.56 -16.60
CA GLU A 102 20.09 5.56 -18.08
C GLU A 102 21.25 6.35 -18.71
N ASP A 103 21.65 7.49 -18.12
CA ASP A 103 22.78 8.29 -18.59
C ASP A 103 24.15 7.61 -18.39
N SER A 104 24.26 6.71 -17.39
CA SER A 104 25.47 5.91 -17.16
C SER A 104 25.56 4.68 -18.08
N TRP A 105 24.43 4.11 -18.51
CA TRP A 105 24.39 3.07 -19.54
C TRP A 105 24.68 3.60 -20.95
N ALA A 106 24.29 4.83 -21.25
CA ALA A 106 24.51 5.45 -22.56
C ALA A 106 25.95 5.99 -22.76
N ARG A 107 26.81 5.95 -21.73
CA ARG A 107 28.17 6.52 -21.75
C ARG A 107 29.30 5.51 -21.52
N SER A 108 29.04 4.21 -21.52
CA SER A 108 30.14 3.23 -21.59
C SER A 108 30.70 3.22 -23.01
N GLU A 109 31.68 4.09 -23.24
CA GLU A 109 32.61 3.99 -24.36
C GLU A 109 33.18 2.55 -24.40
N GLU A 110 32.99 1.92 -25.57
CA GLU A 110 33.92 1.00 -26.22
C GLU A 110 34.76 0.09 -25.30
N ASP A 111 34.32 -1.16 -25.12
CA ASP A 111 35.28 -2.26 -25.02
C ASP A 111 34.78 -3.44 -25.84
N GLY A 112 35.35 -3.56 -27.04
CA GLY A 112 35.12 -4.67 -27.94
C GLY A 112 35.55 -5.97 -27.26
N TRP A 113 34.70 -7.00 -27.36
CA TRP A 113 35.07 -8.34 -26.90
C TRP A 113 36.15 -8.89 -27.81
N PHE A 114 37.42 -8.76 -27.40
CA PHE A 114 38.52 -9.47 -28.05
C PHE A 114 38.44 -10.95 -27.66
N TYR A 115 38.08 -11.79 -28.62
CA TYR A 115 38.38 -13.20 -28.58
C TYR A 115 39.76 -13.38 -29.23
N GLU A 116 40.77 -13.79 -28.45
CA GLU A 116 42.02 -14.31 -29.03
C GLU A 116 41.72 -15.68 -29.67
N ASP A 117 42.07 -15.82 -30.96
CA ASP A 117 42.08 -17.10 -31.71
C ASP A 117 43.23 -18.02 -31.25
#